data_AF-A0AAV1GYJ6-F1
#
_entry.id   AF-A0AAV1GYJ6-F1
#
_cell.length_a   1.000
_cell.length_b   1.000
_cell.length_c   1.000
_cell.angle_alpha   90.00
_cell.angle_beta   90.00
_cell.angle_gamma   90.00
#
_symmetry.space_group_name_H-M   'P 1'
#
loop_
_entity.id
_entity.type
_entity.pdbx_description
1 polymer ?
#
loop_
_entity_poly.entity_id
_entity_poly.type
_entity_poly.pdbx_seq_one_letter_code
_entity_poly.pdbx_strand_id
1 'polypeptide(L)'
;MTLLGLILVLVTLFEVASSREEIHRVYQPGQDVILPCGPYSSRGPQCSNIGWLYNRDFSSETKNVVSNGKVDPESRRAARLNVNTDCSLVIRQTTAEDFGLYTCRPFDNDHRFDVPVYLSHLNISSLVQMRDDEVTLECSLLRYEGLPECRQNPLRWVDDTGSELSEGVSKLNNRTNLFSRLTVKRQSGNNRRYVCQYVNKENHVAIQAEYTPVFTDPGSTASIYIIVGALMGVLLLLVVMTTVLIKYRKRTKVTEDVQKQTQPPEEPDSDVTYVTVSHKQQEASKKKAEKEEEVTYSAIRSAVTMEIHDDSSSLYSSVSKPRR
;
A
#
# COMPACT_ATOMS: atom_id res chain seq x y z
N MET A 1 15.94 38.23 56.08
CA MET A 1 16.21 37.23 55.02
C MET A 1 17.56 37.55 54.41
N THR A 2 18.49 36.60 54.39
CA THR A 2 19.83 36.83 53.83
C THR A 2 19.76 37.01 52.31
N LEU A 3 20.74 37.71 51.73
CA LEU A 3 20.85 37.89 50.26
C LEU A 3 20.79 36.52 49.54
N LEU A 4 21.40 35.48 50.13
CA LEU A 4 21.31 34.10 49.65
C LEU A 4 19.88 33.55 49.65
N GLY A 5 19.10 33.82 50.70
CA GLY A 5 17.69 33.42 50.78
C GLY A 5 16.82 34.13 49.75
N LEU A 6 17.13 35.40 49.42
CA LEU A 6 16.45 36.14 48.37
C LEU A 6 16.82 35.60 46.96
N ILE A 7 18.09 35.26 46.75
CA ILE A 7 18.58 34.64 45.51
C ILE A 7 17.96 33.25 45.31
N LEU A 8 17.90 32.41 46.35
CA LEU A 8 17.24 31.10 46.28
C LEU A 8 15.75 31.23 45.95
N VAL A 9 15.04 32.18 46.57
CA VAL A 9 13.63 32.45 46.27
C VAL A 9 13.47 32.95 44.82
N LEU A 10 14.33 33.85 44.34
CA LEU A 10 14.31 34.35 42.96
C LEU A 10 14.66 33.26 41.93
N VAL A 11 15.59 32.36 42.23
CA VAL A 11 15.94 31.21 41.37
C VAL A 11 14.78 30.20 41.33
N THR A 12 14.10 29.93 42.45
CA THR A 12 12.89 29.08 42.45
C THR A 12 11.69 29.71 41.74
N LEU A 13 11.58 31.05 41.72
CA LEU A 13 10.55 31.76 40.99
C LEU A 13 10.82 31.82 39.48
N PHE A 14 12.06 31.65 39.04
CA PHE A 14 12.46 31.70 37.62
C PHE A 14 12.41 30.34 36.88
N GLU A 15 12.23 29.22 37.59
CA GLU A 15 12.12 27.89 36.97
C GLU A 15 10.70 27.48 36.56
N VAL A 16 9.71 28.38 36.65
CA VAL A 16 8.43 28.19 35.94
C VAL A 16 8.40 29.09 34.70
N ALA A 17 9.42 28.98 33.87
CA ALA A 17 9.21 29.16 32.45
C ALA A 17 8.33 27.98 32.00
N SER A 18 7.01 28.17 32.10
CA SER A 18 6.01 27.30 31.48
C SER A 18 6.24 27.33 29.97
N SER A 19 7.24 26.58 29.48
CA SER A 19 7.28 26.25 28.06
C SER A 19 6.00 25.50 27.79
N ARG A 20 5.17 26.02 26.89
CA ARG A 20 4.05 25.24 26.39
C ARG A 20 4.64 23.97 25.81
N GLU A 21 4.25 22.84 26.36
CA GLU A 21 4.71 21.55 25.87
C GLU A 21 4.17 21.36 24.45
N GLU A 22 5.06 21.50 23.46
CA GLU A 22 4.73 21.26 22.06
C GLU A 22 4.54 19.76 21.84
N ILE A 23 3.38 19.37 21.31
CA ILE A 23 3.06 17.96 21.11
C ILE A 23 3.49 17.56 19.70
N HIS A 24 4.46 16.65 19.60
CA HIS A 24 4.84 16.04 18.32
C HIS A 24 4.21 14.65 18.19
N ARG A 25 3.65 14.37 17.01
CA ARG A 25 3.14 13.06 16.62
C ARG A 25 3.72 12.70 15.25
N VAL A 26 4.06 11.42 15.09
CA VAL A 26 4.53 10.87 13.82
C VAL A 26 3.59 9.74 13.44
N TYR A 27 3.22 9.65 12.18
CA TYR A 27 2.31 8.63 11.67
C TYR A 27 2.79 8.08 10.32
N GLN A 28 2.24 6.93 9.96
CA GLN A 28 2.36 6.34 8.63
C GLN A 28 1.01 6.31 7.92
N PRO A 29 0.99 6.33 6.58
CA PRO A 29 -0.25 6.21 5.82
C PRO A 29 -1.09 5.01 6.24
N GLY A 30 -2.40 5.21 6.31
CA GLY A 30 -3.38 4.21 6.67
C GLY A 30 -3.61 4.05 8.18
N GLN A 31 -2.79 4.65 9.04
CA GLN A 31 -3.00 4.61 10.49
C GLN A 31 -4.05 5.61 10.95
N ASP A 32 -4.71 5.29 12.06
CA ASP A 32 -5.55 6.23 12.80
C ASP A 32 -4.68 7.00 13.81
N VAL A 33 -4.89 8.31 13.90
CA VAL A 33 -4.14 9.17 14.82
C VAL A 33 -5.11 9.93 15.72
N ILE A 34 -4.75 10.05 16.99
CA ILE A 34 -5.49 10.84 17.98
C ILE A 34 -4.61 12.03 18.41
N LEU A 35 -5.13 13.23 18.21
CA LEU A 35 -4.50 14.49 18.60
C LEU A 35 -5.15 14.97 19.90
N PRO A 36 -4.42 15.01 21.01
CA PRO A 36 -4.99 15.40 22.30
C PRO A 36 -5.33 16.89 22.31
N CYS A 37 -6.48 17.22 22.88
CA CYS A 37 -6.80 18.60 23.28
C CYS A 37 -6.63 18.66 24.79
N GLY A 38 -5.56 19.31 25.27
CA GLY A 38 -5.11 19.30 26.67
C GLY A 38 -6.19 19.55 27.73
N PRO A 39 -5.88 19.42 29.03
CA PRO A 39 -6.87 19.22 30.12
C PRO A 39 -7.91 20.33 30.30
N TYR A 40 -7.69 21.51 29.73
CA TYR A 40 -8.63 22.64 29.77
C TYR A 40 -9.82 22.50 28.81
N SER A 41 -9.78 21.50 27.93
CA SER A 41 -10.75 21.26 26.86
C SER A 41 -12.10 20.73 27.34
N SER A 42 -12.14 20.08 28.51
CA SER A 42 -13.29 19.33 29.01
C SER A 42 -14.32 20.18 29.78
N ARG A 43 -14.23 21.51 29.72
CA ARG A 43 -15.08 22.42 30.53
C ARG A 43 -16.47 22.67 29.93
N GLY A 44 -16.71 22.30 28.67
CA GLY A 44 -18.00 22.47 27.99
C GLY A 44 -18.73 21.14 27.76
N PRO A 45 -20.07 21.15 27.69
CA PRO A 45 -20.83 19.97 27.27
C PRO A 45 -20.44 19.58 25.83
N GLN A 46 -19.98 18.34 25.63
CA GLN A 46 -19.65 17.79 24.31
C GLN A 46 -18.71 18.67 23.46
N CYS A 47 -17.69 19.27 24.07
CA CYS A 47 -16.67 20.05 23.36
C CYS A 47 -17.23 21.26 22.59
N SER A 48 -18.41 21.76 22.97
CA SER A 48 -19.08 22.86 22.28
C SER A 48 -18.27 24.16 22.26
N ASN A 49 -17.31 24.30 23.18
CA ASN A 49 -16.40 25.43 23.29
C ASN A 49 -15.01 25.13 22.73
N ILE A 50 -14.85 24.09 21.90
CA ILE A 50 -13.58 23.73 21.27
C ILE A 50 -13.67 23.79 19.74
N GLY A 51 -12.65 24.41 19.15
CA GLY A 51 -12.36 24.33 17.72
C GLY A 51 -11.01 23.66 17.46
N TRP A 52 -10.87 23.05 16.29
CA TRP A 52 -9.59 22.58 15.77
C TRP A 52 -9.23 23.36 14.51
N LEU A 53 -8.03 23.90 14.51
CA LEU A 53 -7.44 24.63 13.39
C LEU A 53 -6.40 23.75 12.71
N TYR A 54 -6.26 23.89 11.40
CA TYR A 54 -5.26 23.20 10.59
C TYR A 54 -4.47 24.17 9.72
N ASN A 55 -3.15 24.01 9.76
CA ASN A 55 -2.20 24.66 8.87
C ASN A 55 -1.31 23.59 8.24
N ARG A 56 -1.17 23.61 6.92
CA ARG A 56 -0.26 22.69 6.21
C ARG A 56 1.20 23.07 6.44
N ASP A 57 1.48 24.36 6.36
CA ASP A 57 2.79 25.00 6.50
C ASP A 57 2.62 26.43 7.01
N PHE A 58 3.72 27.13 7.29
CA PHE A 58 3.69 28.48 7.86
C PHE A 58 3.05 29.53 6.94
N SER A 59 3.08 29.30 5.62
CA SER A 59 2.50 30.20 4.62
C SER A 59 1.03 29.91 4.32
N SER A 60 0.54 28.73 4.72
CA SER A 60 -0.82 28.28 4.44
C SER A 60 -1.86 29.00 5.29
N GLU A 61 -2.99 29.33 4.67
CA GLU A 61 -4.17 29.84 5.37
C GLU A 61 -4.62 28.84 6.46
N THR A 62 -4.88 29.37 7.66
CA THR A 62 -5.43 28.60 8.77
C THR A 62 -6.88 28.21 8.47
N LYS A 63 -7.15 26.91 8.48
CA LYS A 63 -8.50 26.36 8.24
C LYS A 63 -9.12 25.88 9.53
N ASN A 64 -10.39 26.18 9.74
CA ASN A 64 -11.17 25.48 10.76
C ASN A 64 -11.51 24.09 10.23
N VAL A 65 -11.19 23.05 11.00
CA VAL A 65 -11.58 21.66 10.66
C VAL A 65 -12.58 21.10 11.65
N VAL A 66 -12.69 21.72 12.83
CA VAL A 66 -13.74 21.49 13.82
C VAL A 66 -14.16 22.85 14.38
N SER A 67 -15.47 23.08 14.47
CA SER A 67 -16.08 24.24 15.10
C SER A 67 -17.18 23.79 16.06
N ASN A 68 -17.17 24.34 17.27
CA ASN A 68 -18.09 23.98 18.37
C ASN A 68 -18.18 22.46 18.61
N GLY A 69 -17.03 21.78 18.61
CA GLY A 69 -16.95 20.33 18.77
C GLY A 69 -17.44 19.50 17.57
N LYS A 70 -17.83 20.14 16.46
CA LYS A 70 -18.35 19.48 15.26
C LYS A 70 -17.40 19.64 14.09
N VAL A 71 -17.16 18.55 13.37
CA VAL A 71 -16.34 18.56 12.15
C VAL A 71 -16.94 19.50 11.11
N ASP A 72 -16.10 20.33 10.50
CA ASP A 72 -16.50 21.21 9.40
C ASP A 72 -16.75 20.37 8.13
N PRO A 73 -17.96 20.37 7.56
CA PRO A 73 -18.28 19.58 6.36
C PRO A 73 -17.49 20.02 5.12
N GLU A 74 -17.02 21.27 5.06
CA GLU A 74 -16.24 21.79 3.92
C GLU A 74 -14.76 21.41 4.00
N SER A 75 -14.34 20.82 5.11
CA SER A 75 -12.99 20.29 5.26
C SER A 75 -12.78 19.12 4.28
N ARG A 76 -11.72 19.18 3.47
CA ARG A 76 -11.34 18.07 2.57
C ARG A 76 -11.09 16.74 3.29
N ARG A 77 -10.89 16.80 4.61
CA ARG A 77 -10.63 15.64 5.49
C ARG A 77 -11.86 15.23 6.30
N ALA A 78 -12.99 15.93 6.17
CA ALA A 78 -14.18 15.79 7.02
C ALA A 78 -14.62 14.32 7.19
N ALA A 79 -14.67 13.56 6.10
CA ALA A 79 -15.10 12.15 6.11
C ALA A 79 -14.26 11.23 7.02
N ARG A 80 -13.04 11.64 7.36
CA ARG A 80 -12.10 10.88 8.20
C ARG A 80 -11.90 11.48 9.59
N LEU A 81 -12.45 12.66 9.86
CA LEU A 81 -12.32 13.33 11.16
C LEU A 81 -13.42 12.91 12.12
N ASN A 82 -13.07 12.78 13.39
CA ASN A 82 -14.03 12.64 14.48
C ASN A 82 -13.54 13.36 15.73
N VAL A 83 -14.46 13.86 16.55
CA VAL A 83 -14.13 14.46 17.84
C VAL A 83 -14.56 13.50 18.94
N ASN A 84 -13.61 13.11 19.79
CA ASN A 84 -13.90 12.27 20.94
C ASN A 84 -14.54 13.06 22.08
N THR A 85 -15.06 12.33 23.08
CA THR A 85 -15.70 12.93 24.26
C THR A 85 -14.76 13.78 25.12
N ASP A 86 -13.45 13.53 25.04
CA ASP A 86 -12.39 14.31 25.68
C ASP A 86 -11.89 15.48 24.80
N CYS A 87 -12.58 15.76 23.69
CA CYS A 87 -12.26 16.79 22.71
C CYS A 87 -10.98 16.56 21.90
N SER A 88 -10.38 15.37 22.00
CA SER A 88 -9.31 14.96 21.10
C SER A 88 -9.82 14.80 19.66
N LEU A 89 -8.99 15.18 18.69
CA LEU A 89 -9.29 15.02 17.27
C LEU A 89 -8.75 13.68 16.78
N VAL A 90 -9.63 12.85 16.26
CA VAL A 90 -9.28 11.59 15.60
C VAL A 90 -9.22 11.84 14.10
N ILE A 91 -8.13 11.39 13.47
CA ILE A 91 -7.97 11.35 12.02
C ILE A 91 -7.85 9.88 11.64
N ARG A 92 -8.87 9.35 10.96
CA ARG A 92 -8.88 7.96 10.49
C ARG A 92 -8.17 7.81 9.16
N GLN A 93 -7.55 6.65 8.93
CA GLN A 93 -6.93 6.26 7.66
C GLN A 93 -6.10 7.40 7.07
N THR A 94 -5.06 7.79 7.80
CA THR A 94 -4.28 8.97 7.45
C THR A 94 -3.63 8.84 6.07
N THR A 95 -3.49 9.98 5.37
CA THR A 95 -2.86 10.07 4.05
C THR A 95 -1.61 10.94 4.12
N ALA A 96 -0.82 10.97 3.05
CA ALA A 96 0.35 11.83 2.94
C ALA A 96 0.03 13.34 3.03
N GLU A 97 -1.24 13.74 2.99
CA GLU A 97 -1.65 15.15 3.09
C GLU A 97 -2.05 15.58 4.51
N ASP A 98 -2.15 14.65 5.46
CA ASP A 98 -2.63 14.94 6.83
C ASP A 98 -1.58 15.61 7.71
N PHE A 99 -0.30 15.57 7.33
CA PHE A 99 0.75 16.28 8.07
C PHE A 99 0.52 17.79 8.10
N GLY A 100 1.04 18.42 9.16
CA GLY A 100 0.89 19.84 9.40
C GLY A 100 0.77 20.17 10.89
N LEU A 101 0.36 21.39 11.18
CA LEU A 101 0.05 21.86 12.52
C LEU A 101 -1.46 21.81 12.73
N TYR A 102 -1.87 21.10 13.78
CA TYR A 102 -3.23 21.14 14.30
C TYR A 102 -3.22 21.88 15.63
N THR A 103 -4.11 22.84 15.79
CA THR A 103 -4.20 23.60 17.05
C THR A 103 -5.58 23.39 17.64
N CYS A 104 -5.62 22.80 18.83
CA CYS A 104 -6.85 22.81 19.61
C CYS A 104 -7.01 24.18 20.28
N ARG A 105 -8.15 24.84 20.04
CA ARG A 105 -8.42 26.20 20.51
C ARG A 105 -9.76 26.29 21.24
N PRO A 106 -9.79 26.79 22.48
CA PRO A 106 -11.04 27.18 23.14
C PRO A 106 -11.67 28.44 22.52
N PHE A 107 -13.00 28.49 22.43
CA PHE A 107 -13.76 29.58 21.78
C PHE A 107 -13.67 30.94 22.47
N ASP A 108 -13.20 31.01 23.72
CA ASP A 108 -12.91 32.30 24.38
C ASP A 108 -11.80 33.08 23.64
N ASN A 109 -11.23 32.51 22.56
CA ASN A 109 -10.14 33.04 21.74
C ASN A 109 -8.92 33.43 22.57
N ASP A 110 -8.86 32.91 23.79
CA ASP A 110 -7.72 33.08 24.66
C ASP A 110 -6.61 32.15 24.18
N HIS A 111 -5.75 32.70 23.32
CA HIS A 111 -4.59 32.04 22.77
C HIS A 111 -3.71 31.40 23.85
N ARG A 112 -3.82 31.80 25.13
CA ARG A 112 -3.12 31.19 26.27
C ARG A 112 -3.37 29.68 26.39
N PHE A 113 -4.51 29.20 25.92
CA PHE A 113 -4.90 27.79 26.01
C PHE A 113 -4.81 27.02 24.69
N ASP A 114 -4.23 27.63 23.65
CA ASP A 114 -3.96 26.90 22.40
C ASP A 114 -2.99 25.73 22.68
N VAL A 115 -3.39 24.54 22.22
CA VAL A 115 -2.58 23.32 22.28
C VAL A 115 -2.12 22.97 20.87
N PRO A 116 -0.87 23.32 20.49
CA PRO A 116 -0.33 22.99 19.19
C PRO A 116 0.11 21.52 19.14
N VAL A 117 -0.32 20.81 18.11
CA VAL A 117 0.05 19.43 17.79
C VAL A 117 0.64 19.37 16.39
N TYR A 118 1.95 19.11 16.31
CA TYR A 118 2.67 18.94 15.06
C TYR A 118 2.59 17.48 14.61
N LEU A 119 1.85 17.24 13.53
CA LEU A 119 1.70 15.92 12.94
C LEU A 119 2.67 15.75 11.77
N SER A 120 3.58 14.78 11.87
CA SER A 120 4.63 14.51 10.89
C SER A 120 4.41 13.17 10.19
N HIS A 121 4.68 13.11 8.89
CA HIS A 121 4.43 11.93 8.07
C HIS A 121 5.72 11.17 7.80
N LEU A 122 5.79 9.91 8.24
CA LEU A 122 6.90 8.98 7.96
C LEU A 122 6.54 8.09 6.78
N ASN A 123 7.40 8.08 5.76
CA ASN A 123 7.22 7.24 4.58
C ASN A 123 8.53 6.60 4.14
N ILE A 124 8.43 5.40 3.54
CA ILE A 124 9.52 4.70 2.91
C ILE A 124 9.19 4.44 1.44
N SER A 125 10.13 4.71 0.56
CA SER A 125 9.97 4.54 -0.89
C SER A 125 11.27 4.09 -1.54
N SER A 126 11.19 3.56 -2.76
CA SER A 126 12.37 3.28 -3.58
C SER A 126 12.55 4.39 -4.62
N LEU A 127 13.77 4.92 -4.75
CA LEU A 127 14.04 6.07 -5.61
C LEU A 127 14.32 5.71 -7.08
N VAL A 128 14.81 4.51 -7.38
CA VAL A 128 15.14 4.07 -8.75
C VAL A 128 15.08 2.53 -8.87
N GLN A 129 14.52 2.05 -9.98
CA GLN A 129 14.67 0.67 -10.46
C GLN A 129 16.11 0.43 -10.95
N MET A 130 16.86 -0.35 -10.17
CA MET A 130 17.90 -1.28 -10.63
C MET A 130 18.93 -0.68 -11.60
N ARG A 131 19.94 0.01 -11.08
CA ARG A 131 21.25 0.05 -11.75
C ARG A 131 22.15 -0.93 -11.03
N ASP A 132 22.80 -1.84 -11.75
CA ASP A 132 23.84 -2.75 -11.22
C ASP A 132 23.46 -3.51 -9.94
N ASP A 133 22.29 -4.14 -9.90
CA ASP A 133 21.82 -4.93 -8.74
C ASP A 133 21.73 -4.13 -7.41
N GLU A 134 21.77 -2.80 -7.45
CA GLU A 134 21.58 -1.95 -6.28
C GLU A 134 20.17 -1.36 -6.23
N VAL A 135 19.64 -1.23 -5.02
CA VAL A 135 18.42 -0.48 -4.75
C VAL A 135 18.70 0.58 -3.68
N THR A 136 18.29 1.81 -3.97
CA THR A 136 18.30 2.89 -2.99
C THR A 136 16.89 3.09 -2.45
N LEU A 137 16.75 2.89 -1.15
CA LEU A 137 15.55 3.20 -0.39
C LEU A 137 15.68 4.61 0.19
N GLU A 138 14.59 5.37 0.20
CA GLU A 138 14.50 6.66 0.87
C GLU A 138 13.40 6.61 1.92
N CYS A 139 13.82 6.88 3.16
CA CYS A 139 12.95 7.16 4.27
C CYS A 139 12.82 8.67 4.42
N SER A 140 11.59 9.16 4.43
CA SER A 140 11.25 10.58 4.50
C SER A 140 10.38 10.86 5.71
N LEU A 141 10.70 11.94 6.41
CA LEU A 141 9.90 12.51 7.48
C LEU A 141 9.48 13.92 7.08
N LEU A 142 8.22 14.07 6.68
CA LEU A 142 7.65 15.38 6.34
C LEU A 142 7.16 16.08 7.60
N ARG A 143 7.57 17.34 7.77
CA ARG A 143 7.34 18.15 8.97
C ARG A 143 6.72 19.51 8.60
N TYR A 144 6.09 20.15 9.58
CA TYR A 144 5.54 21.49 9.42
C TYR A 144 6.64 22.55 9.28
N GLU A 145 6.53 23.44 8.27
CA GLU A 145 7.56 24.41 7.87
C GLU A 145 7.89 25.52 8.89
N GLY A 146 7.19 25.59 10.03
CA GLY A 146 7.53 26.50 11.12
C GLY A 146 8.42 25.91 12.22
N LEU A 147 8.79 24.62 12.13
CA LEU A 147 9.60 23.97 13.15
C LEU A 147 11.09 24.30 12.98
N PRO A 148 11.86 24.37 14.09
CA PRO A 148 13.31 24.54 14.00
C PRO A 148 13.96 23.39 13.23
N GLU A 149 15.10 23.72 12.63
CA GLU A 149 15.96 22.76 11.95
C GLU A 149 16.35 21.63 12.92
N CYS A 150 16.19 20.39 12.47
CA CYS A 150 16.63 19.25 13.27
C CYS A 150 18.16 19.16 13.22
N ARG A 151 18.81 19.46 14.36
CA ARG A 151 20.26 19.33 14.51
C ARG A 151 20.78 17.93 14.19
N GLN A 152 19.98 16.91 14.51
CA GLN A 152 20.30 15.51 14.24
C GLN A 152 19.08 14.86 13.58
N ASN A 153 19.33 14.12 12.52
CA ASN A 153 18.29 13.40 11.81
C ASN A 153 17.98 12.08 12.56
N PRO A 154 16.77 11.95 13.12
CA PRO A 154 16.37 10.86 14.02
C PRO A 154 16.05 9.55 13.29
N LEU A 155 16.18 9.52 11.97
CA LEU A 155 15.93 8.33 11.16
C LEU A 155 17.10 7.34 11.31
N ARG A 156 16.77 6.09 11.63
CA ARG A 156 17.70 4.96 11.72
C ARG A 156 17.23 3.85 10.79
N TRP A 157 18.17 3.19 10.12
CA TRP A 157 17.90 1.98 9.34
C TRP A 157 18.29 0.74 10.13
N VAL A 158 17.43 -0.27 10.09
CA VAL A 158 17.74 -1.61 10.61
C VAL A 158 17.34 -2.66 9.57
N ASP A 159 18.01 -3.81 9.62
CA ASP A 159 17.65 -4.98 8.82
C ASP A 159 16.48 -5.77 9.45
N ASP A 160 16.15 -6.90 8.85
CA ASP A 160 15.10 -7.80 9.29
C ASP A 160 15.37 -8.46 10.65
N THR A 161 16.64 -8.49 11.09
CA THR A 161 17.06 -8.97 12.42
C THR A 161 17.03 -7.87 13.49
N GLY A 162 16.81 -6.61 13.09
CA GLY A 162 16.88 -5.45 13.97
C GLY A 162 18.30 -4.91 14.17
N SER A 163 19.28 -5.38 13.40
CA SER A 163 20.66 -4.88 13.44
C SER A 163 20.75 -3.53 12.73
N GLU A 164 21.43 -2.58 13.35
CA GLU A 164 21.58 -1.22 12.80
C GLU A 164 22.45 -1.21 11.54
N LEU A 165 21.93 -0.60 10.47
CA LEU A 165 22.62 -0.43 9.21
C LEU A 165 23.21 0.98 9.15
N SER A 166 24.53 1.06 9.08
CA SER A 166 25.27 2.32 8.92
C SER A 166 25.99 2.43 7.57
N GLU A 167 26.41 1.30 7.00
CA GLU A 167 27.02 1.25 5.67
C GLU A 167 25.98 1.55 4.59
N GLY A 168 26.35 2.36 3.59
CA GLY A 168 25.43 2.75 2.51
C GLY A 168 24.33 3.74 2.92
N VAL A 169 24.33 4.21 4.17
CA VAL A 169 23.37 5.21 4.66
C VAL A 169 23.89 6.63 4.38
N SER A 170 23.05 7.44 3.74
CA SER A 170 23.26 8.88 3.60
C SER A 170 22.07 9.64 4.17
N LYS A 171 22.34 10.68 4.97
CA LYS A 171 21.30 11.53 5.58
C LYS A 171 21.29 12.87 4.85
N LEU A 172 20.11 13.26 4.38
CA LEU A 172 19.88 14.52 3.69
C LEU A 172 18.79 15.29 4.44
N ASN A 173 19.13 16.46 4.93
CA ASN A 173 18.16 17.34 5.58
C ASN A 173 17.86 18.48 4.61
N ASN A 174 16.58 18.81 4.43
CA ASN A 174 16.22 20.14 3.94
C ASN A 174 15.84 21.00 5.16
N ARG A 175 15.42 22.27 4.95
CA ARG A 175 15.05 23.19 6.05
C ARG A 175 14.12 22.57 7.11
N THR A 176 13.22 21.67 6.70
CA THR A 176 12.14 21.18 7.56
C THR A 176 12.01 19.65 7.55
N ASN A 177 12.05 19.05 6.36
CA ASN A 177 11.91 17.62 6.12
C ASN A 177 13.26 16.91 6.23
N LEU A 178 13.20 15.68 6.72
CA LEU A 178 14.37 14.85 6.95
C LEU A 178 14.31 13.63 6.05
N PHE A 179 15.40 13.35 5.36
CA PHE A 179 15.52 12.22 4.46
C PHE A 179 16.71 11.38 4.89
N SER A 180 16.56 10.06 4.86
CA SER A 180 17.66 9.12 5.01
C SER A 180 17.55 8.09 3.91
N ARG A 181 18.63 7.92 3.15
CA ARG A 181 18.72 6.97 2.06
C ARG A 181 19.61 5.81 2.46
N LEU A 182 19.18 4.61 2.12
CA LEU A 182 19.93 3.37 2.31
C LEU A 182 20.13 2.74 0.94
N THR A 183 21.39 2.61 0.52
CA THR A 183 21.75 1.85 -0.69
C THR A 183 22.16 0.45 -0.29
N VAL A 184 21.49 -0.55 -0.88
CA VAL A 184 21.76 -1.96 -0.62
C VAL A 184 21.89 -2.72 -1.93
N LYS A 185 22.85 -3.65 -1.95
CA LYS A 185 23.05 -4.58 -3.06
C LYS A 185 22.10 -5.76 -2.93
N ARG A 186 21.58 -6.24 -4.05
CA ARG A 186 20.84 -7.50 -4.13
C ARG A 186 21.75 -8.62 -3.61
N GLN A 187 21.31 -9.28 -2.54
CA GLN A 187 21.96 -10.50 -2.08
C GLN A 187 21.24 -11.69 -2.70
N SER A 188 22.00 -12.61 -3.31
CA SER A 188 21.43 -13.79 -3.98
C SER A 188 20.50 -14.55 -3.03
N GLY A 189 19.22 -14.67 -3.41
CA GLY A 189 18.26 -15.56 -2.77
C GLY A 189 17.43 -15.00 -1.61
N ASN A 190 17.56 -13.73 -1.22
CA ASN A 190 16.68 -13.17 -0.17
C ASN A 190 15.93 -11.89 -0.59
N ASN A 191 14.66 -11.85 -0.19
CA ASN A 191 13.82 -10.67 -0.24
C ASN A 191 13.89 -9.97 1.14
N ARG A 192 15.09 -9.49 1.51
CA ARG A 192 15.31 -8.87 2.83
C ARG A 192 14.41 -7.66 3.02
N ARG A 193 13.82 -7.58 4.21
CA ARG A 193 13.01 -6.43 4.63
C ARG A 193 13.90 -5.41 5.32
N TYR A 194 13.75 -4.15 4.95
CA TYR A 194 14.44 -3.04 5.57
C TYR A 194 13.45 -2.19 6.35
N VAL A 195 13.88 -1.72 7.52
CA VAL A 195 13.02 -0.95 8.41
C VAL A 195 13.67 0.40 8.69
N CYS A 196 12.92 1.47 8.45
CA CYS A 196 13.27 2.81 8.86
C CYS A 196 12.56 3.15 10.17
N GLN A 197 13.31 3.43 11.22
CA GLN A 197 12.81 3.82 12.54
C GLN A 197 12.92 5.33 12.72
N TYR A 198 11.86 5.94 13.25
CA TYR A 198 11.94 7.27 13.85
C TYR A 198 12.22 7.12 15.35
N VAL A 199 13.38 7.62 15.76
CA VAL A 199 13.86 7.53 17.14
C VAL A 199 13.63 8.87 17.84
N ASN A 200 13.03 8.83 19.04
CA ASN A 200 12.80 10.05 19.82
C ASN A 200 14.11 10.55 20.48
N LYS A 201 14.04 11.67 21.21
CA LYS A 201 15.20 12.27 21.90
C LYS A 201 15.80 11.37 22.99
N GLU A 202 15.04 10.41 23.51
CA GLU A 202 15.46 9.43 24.52
C GLU A 202 16.05 8.16 23.90
N ASN A 203 16.26 8.14 22.58
CA ASN A 203 16.73 6.98 21.82
C ASN A 203 15.74 5.79 21.79
N HIS A 204 14.46 6.03 22.08
CA HIS A 204 13.39 5.04 21.95
C HIS A 204 12.76 5.12 20.55
N VAL A 205 12.45 3.95 19.97
CA VAL A 205 11.73 3.86 18.68
C VAL A 205 10.28 4.27 18.91
N ALA A 206 9.86 5.39 18.30
CA ALA A 206 8.47 5.85 18.45
C ALA A 206 7.56 5.27 17.36
N ILE A 207 8.09 5.10 16.14
CA ILE A 207 7.36 4.53 15.00
C ILE A 207 8.36 4.01 13.96
N GLN A 208 7.96 3.03 13.15
CA GLN A 208 8.81 2.43 12.12
C GLN A 208 8.07 2.09 10.83
N ALA A 209 8.75 2.22 9.71
CA ALA A 209 8.27 1.88 8.38
C ALA A 209 9.06 0.74 7.76
N GLU A 210 8.36 -0.21 7.16
CA GLU A 210 8.96 -1.40 6.58
C GLU A 210 8.87 -1.36 5.05
N TYR A 211 9.91 -1.84 4.39
CA TYR A 211 9.95 -1.96 2.93
C TYR A 211 10.66 -3.23 2.52
N THR A 212 10.08 -3.94 1.56
CA THR A 212 10.65 -5.17 1.00
C THR A 212 10.94 -4.93 -0.49
N PRO A 213 12.20 -4.83 -0.93
CA PRO A 213 12.53 -4.53 -2.32
C PRO A 213 12.22 -5.69 -3.25
N VAL A 214 11.35 -5.48 -4.23
CA VAL A 214 11.06 -6.52 -5.23
C VAL A 214 12.16 -6.53 -6.30
N PHE A 215 12.93 -7.61 -6.31
CA PHE A 215 13.99 -7.86 -7.27
C PHE A 215 13.47 -8.72 -8.42
N THR A 216 13.33 -8.16 -9.63
CA THR A 216 13.03 -8.96 -10.84
C THR A 216 14.31 -9.59 -11.37
N ASP A 217 14.41 -10.92 -11.41
CA ASP A 217 15.56 -11.62 -11.98
C ASP A 217 15.51 -11.61 -13.51
N PRO A 218 16.50 -11.01 -14.20
CA PRO A 218 16.58 -11.08 -15.67
C PRO A 218 16.83 -12.50 -16.18
N GLY A 219 17.35 -13.41 -15.34
CA GLY A 219 17.60 -14.82 -15.68
C GLY A 219 16.34 -15.68 -15.80
N SER A 220 15.22 -15.25 -15.19
CA SER A 220 13.96 -16.01 -15.19
C SER A 220 13.31 -16.04 -16.58
N THR A 221 13.32 -14.91 -17.30
CA THR A 221 12.80 -14.81 -18.66
C THR A 221 13.74 -15.48 -19.67
N ALA A 222 15.06 -15.29 -19.52
CA ALA A 222 16.06 -15.93 -20.37
C ALA A 222 16.00 -17.47 -20.29
N SER A 223 15.80 -18.03 -19.10
CA SER A 223 15.65 -19.49 -18.90
C SER A 223 14.39 -20.03 -19.58
N ILE A 224 13.28 -19.29 -19.55
CA ILE A 224 12.04 -19.64 -20.26
C ILE A 224 12.29 -19.66 -21.78
N TYR A 225 12.95 -18.65 -22.34
CA TYR A 225 13.26 -18.60 -23.77
C TYR A 225 14.21 -19.73 -24.21
N ILE A 226 15.19 -20.12 -23.38
CA ILE A 226 16.09 -21.24 -23.66
C ILE A 226 15.32 -22.58 -23.68
N ILE A 227 14.43 -22.81 -22.72
CA ILE A 227 13.62 -24.04 -22.65
C ILE A 227 12.65 -24.13 -23.83
N VAL A 228 11.97 -23.03 -24.17
CA VAL A 228 11.06 -22.96 -25.32
C VAL A 228 11.81 -23.17 -26.63
N GLY A 229 12.99 -22.54 -26.79
CA GLY A 229 13.85 -22.74 -27.95
C GLY A 229 14.32 -24.19 -28.12
N ALA A 230 14.70 -24.85 -27.03
CA ALA A 230 15.09 -26.26 -27.04
C ALA A 230 13.91 -27.19 -27.43
N LEU A 231 12.72 -26.96 -26.85
CA LEU A 231 11.51 -27.74 -27.18
C LEU A 231 11.11 -27.60 -28.65
N MET A 232 11.14 -26.37 -29.19
CA MET A 232 10.84 -26.12 -30.59
C MET A 232 11.90 -26.75 -31.52
N GLY A 233 13.17 -26.70 -31.14
CA GLY A 233 14.25 -27.36 -31.87
C GLY A 233 14.08 -28.88 -31.95
N VAL A 234 13.75 -29.53 -30.82
CA VAL A 234 13.46 -30.97 -30.77
C VAL A 234 12.25 -31.33 -31.64
N LEU A 235 11.19 -30.53 -31.58
CA LEU A 235 9.99 -30.76 -32.38
C LEU A 235 10.29 -30.71 -33.89
N LEU A 236 11.09 -29.73 -34.32
CA LEU A 236 11.52 -29.62 -35.73
C LEU A 236 12.37 -30.82 -36.16
N LEU A 237 13.30 -31.29 -35.32
CA LEU A 237 14.09 -32.48 -35.61
C LEU A 237 13.24 -33.74 -35.76
N LEU A 238 12.20 -33.91 -34.92
CA LEU A 238 11.27 -35.03 -35.03
C LEU A 238 10.46 -34.99 -36.32
N VAL A 239 10.03 -33.80 -36.77
CA VAL A 239 9.34 -33.63 -38.07
C VAL A 239 10.28 -33.98 -39.23
N VAL A 240 11.55 -33.56 -39.17
CA VAL A 240 12.53 -33.93 -40.21
C VAL A 240 12.78 -35.44 -40.21
N MET A 241 12.96 -36.06 -39.05
CA MET A 241 13.18 -37.51 -38.97
C MET A 241 11.98 -38.31 -39.48
N THR A 242 10.75 -37.90 -39.15
CA THR A 242 9.53 -38.56 -39.64
C THR A 242 9.35 -38.39 -41.14
N THR A 243 9.60 -37.20 -41.70
CA THR A 243 9.54 -36.98 -43.16
C THR A 243 10.60 -37.79 -43.92
N VAL A 244 11.82 -37.90 -43.39
CA VAL A 244 12.88 -38.74 -43.94
C VAL A 244 12.47 -40.22 -43.90
N LEU A 245 11.97 -40.72 -42.77
CA LEU A 245 11.50 -42.10 -42.63
C LEU A 245 10.34 -42.43 -43.58
N ILE A 246 9.38 -41.52 -43.76
CA ILE A 246 8.29 -41.67 -44.73
C ILE A 246 8.84 -41.76 -46.16
N LYS A 247 9.83 -40.93 -46.52
CA LYS A 247 10.44 -40.93 -47.85
C LYS A 247 11.24 -42.21 -48.11
N TYR A 248 11.96 -42.74 -47.11
CA TYR A 248 12.64 -44.04 -47.20
C TYR A 248 11.66 -45.22 -47.32
N ARG A 249 10.55 -45.20 -46.58
CA ARG A 249 9.47 -46.21 -46.68
C ARG A 249 8.73 -46.16 -48.01
N LYS A 250 8.54 -44.98 -48.61
CA LYS A 250 7.99 -44.85 -49.97
C LYS A 250 8.93 -45.41 -51.04
N ARG A 251 10.25 -45.22 -50.90
CA ARG A 251 11.24 -45.75 -51.86
C ARG A 251 11.33 -47.28 -51.85
N THR A 252 11.14 -47.92 -50.70
CA THR A 252 11.13 -49.39 -50.58
C THR A 252 9.87 -50.02 -51.16
N LYS A 253 8.70 -49.35 -51.06
CA LYS A 253 7.47 -49.80 -51.72
C LYS A 253 7.50 -49.72 -53.26
N VAL A 254 8.25 -48.78 -53.84
CA VAL A 254 8.40 -48.66 -55.31
C VAL A 254 9.25 -49.80 -55.91
N THR A 255 9.97 -50.57 -55.07
CA THR A 255 10.78 -51.72 -55.52
C THR A 255 10.00 -53.05 -55.54
N GLU A 256 8.83 -53.13 -54.92
CA GLU A 256 8.00 -54.36 -54.91
C GLU A 256 7.05 -54.48 -56.12
N ASP A 257 6.74 -53.38 -56.83
CA ASP A 257 5.78 -53.40 -57.96
C ASP A 257 6.39 -53.89 -59.30
N VAL A 258 7.67 -54.29 -59.34
CA VAL A 258 8.36 -54.72 -60.58
C VAL A 258 8.27 -56.24 -60.83
N GLN A 259 7.71 -57.04 -59.92
CA GLN A 259 7.73 -58.50 -60.09
C GLN A 259 6.38 -59.19 -59.81
N LYS A 260 5.40 -58.95 -60.68
CA LYS A 260 4.42 -60.00 -61.05
C LYS A 260 3.62 -59.65 -62.31
N GLN A 261 3.86 -60.38 -63.40
CA GLN A 261 2.96 -60.44 -64.56
C GLN A 261 2.90 -61.89 -65.09
N THR A 262 1.68 -62.44 -65.26
CA THR A 262 1.16 -63.26 -66.40
C THR A 262 -0.04 -64.18 -65.99
N GLN A 263 -1.28 -63.65 -66.11
CA GLN A 263 -2.46 -64.06 -66.95
C GLN A 263 -3.08 -65.52 -66.99
N PRO A 264 -4.31 -65.75 -67.56
CA PRO A 264 -5.66 -66.05 -66.97
C PRO A 264 -6.23 -67.45 -67.43
N PRO A 265 -7.55 -67.84 -67.48
CA PRO A 265 -8.85 -67.16 -67.20
C PRO A 265 -9.94 -67.96 -66.43
N GLU A 266 -10.95 -67.26 -65.88
CA GLU A 266 -12.36 -67.71 -65.89
C GLU A 266 -13.30 -66.51 -65.58
N GLU A 267 -14.34 -66.35 -66.41
CA GLU A 267 -15.47 -65.42 -66.31
C GLU A 267 -16.74 -66.27 -66.55
N PRO A 268 -17.98 -65.80 -66.30
CA PRO A 268 -18.43 -64.68 -65.47
C PRO A 268 -19.53 -65.10 -64.45
N ASP A 269 -19.91 -64.21 -63.52
CA ASP A 269 -21.34 -63.89 -63.45
C ASP A 269 -21.62 -62.51 -62.84
N SER A 270 -22.66 -61.88 -63.39
CA SER A 270 -23.09 -60.50 -63.21
C SER A 270 -23.78 -60.25 -61.88
N ASP A 271 -23.65 -59.04 -61.33
CA ASP A 271 -24.83 -58.19 -61.15
C ASP A 271 -24.45 -56.71 -60.96
N VAL A 272 -25.22 -55.83 -61.59
CA VAL A 272 -25.09 -54.38 -61.54
C VAL A 272 -26.31 -53.84 -60.78
N THR A 273 -26.12 -52.95 -59.82
CA THR A 273 -27.22 -52.06 -59.41
C THR A 273 -26.70 -50.65 -59.13
N TYR A 274 -27.09 -49.74 -60.02
CA TYR A 274 -27.08 -48.29 -59.92
C TYR A 274 -28.23 -47.83 -59.00
N VAL A 275 -28.10 -46.70 -58.29
CA VAL A 275 -29.10 -45.60 -58.26
C VAL A 275 -28.42 -44.33 -57.73
N THR A 276 -28.90 -43.22 -58.29
CA THR A 276 -28.37 -41.86 -58.44
C THR A 276 -28.66 -40.86 -57.30
N VAL A 277 -27.93 -39.75 -57.42
CA VAL A 277 -27.87 -38.46 -56.70
C VAL A 277 -29.21 -37.73 -56.53
N SER A 278 -29.31 -36.90 -55.47
CA SER A 278 -29.97 -35.59 -55.58
C SER A 278 -29.28 -34.53 -54.70
N HIS A 279 -28.85 -33.44 -55.33
CA HIS A 279 -28.50 -32.17 -54.69
C HIS A 279 -29.72 -31.24 -54.72
N LYS A 280 -29.98 -30.48 -53.65
CA LYS A 280 -30.64 -29.16 -53.74
C LYS A 280 -29.95 -28.15 -52.84
N GLN A 281 -29.68 -27.00 -53.46
CA GLN A 281 -29.04 -25.80 -52.93
C GLN A 281 -30.12 -24.71 -52.83
N GLN A 282 -30.12 -23.93 -51.76
CA GLN A 282 -30.82 -22.65 -51.70
C GLN A 282 -30.07 -21.68 -50.76
N GLU A 283 -29.41 -20.69 -51.38
CA GLU A 283 -29.06 -19.37 -50.82
C GLU A 283 -30.36 -18.58 -50.52
N ALA A 284 -30.45 -17.50 -49.74
CA ALA A 284 -29.59 -16.70 -48.85
C ALA A 284 -30.52 -15.78 -48.03
N SER A 285 -30.07 -15.23 -46.89
CA SER A 285 -30.24 -13.78 -46.60
C SER A 285 -29.44 -13.35 -45.36
N LYS A 286 -28.72 -12.23 -45.51
CA LYS A 286 -27.93 -11.54 -44.48
C LYS A 286 -28.84 -10.75 -43.52
N LYS A 287 -28.58 -10.81 -42.20
CA LYS A 287 -28.80 -9.68 -41.28
C LYS A 287 -27.67 -9.56 -40.25
N LYS A 288 -27.44 -8.29 -39.91
CA LYS A 288 -26.32 -7.61 -39.25
C LYS A 288 -26.24 -7.99 -37.76
N ALA A 289 -25.05 -8.31 -37.25
CA ALA A 289 -24.80 -8.53 -35.82
C ALA A 289 -24.42 -7.22 -35.14
N GLU A 290 -25.19 -6.85 -34.12
CA GLU A 290 -24.88 -5.88 -33.09
C GLU A 290 -24.18 -6.63 -31.95
N LYS A 291 -23.01 -6.17 -31.52
CA LYS A 291 -22.19 -6.80 -30.48
C LYS A 291 -22.53 -6.11 -29.15
N GLU A 292 -23.24 -6.80 -28.27
CA GLU A 292 -23.36 -6.45 -26.86
C GLU A 292 -22.14 -7.06 -26.14
N GLU A 293 -21.37 -6.24 -25.40
CA GLU A 293 -20.25 -6.70 -24.59
C GLU A 293 -20.76 -7.34 -23.29
N GLU A 294 -20.53 -8.65 -23.15
CA GLU A 294 -20.78 -9.41 -21.93
C GLU A 294 -19.67 -9.13 -20.90
N VAL A 295 -19.98 -8.33 -19.89
CA VAL A 295 -19.06 -8.02 -18.77
C VAL A 295 -19.18 -9.12 -17.71
N THR A 296 -18.21 -10.03 -17.66
CA THR A 296 -18.13 -11.09 -16.65
C THR A 296 -17.60 -10.52 -15.33
N TYR A 297 -18.44 -10.44 -14.30
CA TYR A 297 -18.02 -10.19 -12.91
C TYR A 297 -17.74 -11.54 -12.22
N SER A 298 -16.59 -11.65 -11.55
CA SER A 298 -16.27 -12.76 -10.67
C SER A 298 -16.53 -12.37 -9.22
N ALA A 299 -17.47 -13.06 -8.56
CA ALA A 299 -17.69 -12.93 -7.13
C ALA A 299 -16.93 -14.04 -6.38
N ILE A 300 -16.05 -13.66 -5.45
CA ILE A 300 -15.37 -14.61 -4.55
C ILE A 300 -16.22 -14.75 -3.28
N ARG A 301 -16.69 -15.98 -3.03
CA ARG A 301 -17.47 -16.35 -1.86
C ARG A 301 -16.52 -16.77 -0.75
N SER A 302 -16.24 -15.88 0.20
CA SER A 302 -15.50 -16.24 1.41
C SER A 302 -16.42 -16.99 2.38
N ALA A 303 -16.15 -18.28 2.58
CA ALA A 303 -16.76 -19.04 3.67
C ALA A 303 -16.15 -18.56 5.00
N VAL A 304 -16.95 -17.88 5.81
CA VAL A 304 -16.61 -17.58 7.21
C VAL A 304 -17.23 -18.67 8.06
N THR A 305 -16.37 -19.52 8.65
CA THR A 305 -16.77 -20.41 9.75
C THR A 305 -16.86 -19.55 11.01
N MET A 306 -18.08 -19.25 11.46
CA MET A 306 -18.31 -18.70 12.80
C MET A 306 -18.36 -19.87 13.79
N GLU A 307 -17.38 -19.94 14.69
CA GLU A 307 -17.58 -20.63 15.96
C GLU A 307 -18.44 -19.73 16.85
N ILE A 308 -19.65 -20.22 17.11
CA ILE A 308 -20.59 -19.63 18.06
C ILE A 308 -20.12 -20.03 19.45
N HIS A 309 -19.64 -19.06 20.23
CA HIS A 309 -19.70 -19.16 21.68
C HIS A 309 -20.98 -18.44 22.14
N ASP A 310 -21.95 -19.29 22.46
CA ASP A 310 -23.24 -18.95 23.05
C ASP A 310 -22.98 -18.63 24.54
N ASP A 311 -23.15 -17.37 24.94
CA ASP A 311 -23.55 -17.09 26.31
C ASP A 311 -24.55 -15.92 26.38
N SER A 312 -25.78 -16.37 26.63
CA SER A 312 -26.98 -15.63 27.03
C SER A 312 -26.75 -14.58 28.12
N SER A 313 -27.20 -13.33 27.89
CA SER A 313 -28.12 -12.67 28.83
C SER A 313 -28.68 -11.35 28.27
N SER A 314 -29.94 -11.41 27.85
CA SER A 314 -30.82 -10.28 27.62
C SER A 314 -31.30 -9.69 28.96
N LEU A 315 -31.12 -8.38 29.18
CA LEU A 315 -31.99 -7.62 30.08
C LEU A 315 -32.35 -6.27 29.46
N TYR A 316 -33.64 -6.15 29.14
CA TYR A 316 -34.36 -4.91 28.87
C TYR A 316 -34.22 -3.93 30.05
N SER A 317 -34.11 -2.63 29.78
CA SER A 317 -34.52 -1.62 30.76
C SER A 317 -35.24 -0.46 30.07
N SER A 318 -36.44 -0.24 30.58
CA SER A 318 -37.52 0.63 30.15
C SER A 318 -37.30 2.11 30.50
N VAL A 319 -37.84 2.96 29.63
CA VAL A 319 -38.04 4.40 29.82
C VAL A 319 -38.94 4.69 31.03
N SER A 320 -38.50 5.55 31.93
CA SER A 320 -39.36 6.24 32.90
C SER A 320 -39.09 7.75 32.88
N LYS A 321 -40.10 8.53 32.44
CA LYS A 321 -40.23 9.95 32.74
C LYS A 321 -40.67 10.14 34.20
N PRO A 322 -40.37 11.30 34.80
CA PRO A 322 -41.29 11.94 35.73
C PRO A 322 -41.84 13.26 35.16
N ARG A 323 -43.17 13.41 35.29
CA ARG A 323 -43.83 14.68 35.66
C ARG A 323 -43.33 15.01 37.08
N ARG A 324 -43.03 16.24 37.49
CA ARG A 324 -43.81 17.48 37.41
C ARG A 324 -42.87 18.62 37.79
#